data_AF-A0A7X6IDE0-F1
#
_entry.id   AF-A0A7X6IDE0-F1
#
_cell.length_a   1.000
_cell.length_b   1.000
_cell.length_c   1.000
_cell.angle_alpha   90.00
_cell.angle_beta   90.00
_cell.angle_gamma   90.00
#
_symmetry.space_group_name_H-M   'P 1'
#
loop_
_entity.id
_entity.type
_entity.pdbx_description
1 polymer ?
#
loop_
_entity_poly.entity_id
_entity_poly.type
_entity_poly.pdbx_seq_one_letter_code
_entity_poly.pdbx_strand_id
1 'polypeptide(L)'
;MEVVRIGKRGTIVLPAALRRQFGLEEGSVVLAEIRDEGIVLRPAVVVPADSQQRRAEILLSTAANEKDYARAEKEVRRMGIDPAKVRHRKPKS
;
A
#
# COMPACT_ATOMS: atom_id res chain seq x y z
N MET A 1 11.06 11.53 23.63
CA MET A 1 10.73 12.79 22.95
C MET A 1 12.04 13.49 22.63
N GLU A 2 12.36 13.72 21.36
CA GLU A 2 13.60 14.37 20.95
C GLU A 2 13.27 15.60 20.10
N VAL A 3 13.95 16.71 20.36
CA VAL A 3 13.80 17.94 19.58
C VAL A 3 14.68 17.84 18.34
N VAL A 4 14.07 17.96 17.16
CA VAL A 4 14.75 17.91 15.87
C VAL A 4 14.73 19.29 15.22
N ARG A 5 15.86 19.71 14.65
CA ARG A 5 15.96 20.96 13.90
C ARG A 5 15.57 20.74 12.45
N ILE A 6 14.85 21.71 11.89
CA ILE A 6 14.53 21.78 10.47
C ILE A 6 15.73 22.42 9.75
N GLY A 7 16.24 21.74 8.73
CA GLY A 7 17.31 22.25 7.87
C GLY A 7 16.81 23.32 6.91
N LYS A 8 17.74 23.95 6.18
CA LYS A 8 17.46 25.07 5.25
C LYS A 8 16.36 24.79 4.19
N ARG A 9 16.14 23.52 3.85
CA ARG A 9 15.16 23.08 2.83
C ARG A 9 13.91 22.43 3.41
N GLY A 10 13.62 22.64 4.71
CA GLY A 10 12.48 21.97 5.35
C GLY A 10 12.73 20.50 5.71
N THR A 11 13.95 19.99 5.53
CA THR A 11 14.31 18.61 5.85
C THR A 11 14.52 18.42 7.35
N ILE A 12 13.93 17.38 7.92
CA ILE A 12 14.23 16.90 9.27
C ILE A 12 15.15 15.68 9.18
N VAL A 13 16.15 15.60 10.06
CA VAL A 13 17.01 14.41 10.17
C VAL A 13 16.37 13.49 11.19
N LEU A 14 15.89 12.32 10.75
CA LEU A 14 15.30 11.35 11.66
C LEU A 14 16.39 10.70 12.55
N PRO A 15 16.34 10.88 13.88
CA PRO A 15 17.32 10.31 14.79
C PRO A 15 17.46 8.79 14.65
N ALA A 16 18.66 8.28 14.94
CA ALA A 16 18.97 6.86 14.74
C ALA A 16 18.07 5.92 15.57
N ALA A 17 17.67 6.35 16.78
CA ALA A 17 16.76 5.58 17.64
C ALA A 17 15.38 5.40 16.99
N LEU A 18 14.80 6.49 16.47
CA LEU A 18 13.51 6.44 15.77
C LEU A 18 13.58 5.61 14.48
N ARG A 19 14.64 5.74 13.69
CA ARG A 19 14.84 4.91 12.50
C ARG A 19 14.79 3.41 12.83
N ARG A 20 15.54 2.98 13.83
CA ARG A 20 15.61 1.57 14.25
C ARG A 20 14.28 1.06 14.79
N GLN A 21 13.60 1.87 15.61
CA GLN A 21 12.32 1.48 16.21
C GLN A 21 11.23 1.23 15.15
N PHE A 22 11.24 2.01 14.07
CA PHE A 22 10.28 1.89 12.97
C PHE A 22 10.79 1.09 11.77
N GLY A 23 11.98 0.48 11.87
CA GLY A 23 12.58 -0.29 10.77
C GLY A 23 12.82 0.53 9.50
N LEU A 24 13.12 1.83 9.64
CA LEU A 24 13.35 2.73 8.52
C LEU A 24 14.82 2.73 8.12
N GLU A 25 15.06 2.35 6.88
CA GLU A 25 16.37 2.31 6.24
C GLU A 25 16.48 3.35 5.12
N GLU A 26 17.67 3.50 4.54
CA GLU A 26 17.86 4.34 3.36
C GLU A 26 16.92 3.90 2.23
N GLY A 27 16.28 4.86 1.56
CA GLY A 27 15.28 4.58 0.51
C GLY A 27 13.88 4.19 1.02
N SER A 28 13.68 4.04 2.33
CA SER A 28 12.35 3.83 2.90
C SER A 28 11.43 5.02 2.61
N VAL A 29 10.15 4.74 2.35
CA VAL A 29 9.13 5.77 2.13
C VAL A 29 8.24 5.91 3.35
N VAL A 30 7.77 7.14 3.59
CA VAL A 30 6.84 7.46 4.67
C VAL A 30 5.68 8.27 4.13
N LEU A 31 4.48 8.01 4.66
CA LEU A 31 3.31 8.85 4.46
C LEU A 31 3.36 9.99 5.48
N ALA A 32 3.16 11.22 5.03
CA ALA A 32 3.02 12.39 5.90
C ALA A 32 1.57 12.87 5.90
N GLU A 33 0.93 12.85 7.07
CA GLU A 33 -0.45 13.30 7.25
C GLU A 33 -0.50 14.52 8.18
N ILE A 34 -1.31 15.53 7.83
CA ILE A 34 -1.60 16.65 8.72
C ILE A 34 -2.69 16.21 9.70
N ARG A 35 -2.45 16.45 10.99
CA ARG A 35 -3.37 16.27 12.12
C ARG A 35 -3.37 17.54 12.96
N ASP A 36 -4.33 17.65 13.87
CA ASP A 36 -4.50 18.84 14.71
C ASP A 36 -3.24 19.12 15.55
N GLU A 37 -2.59 18.07 16.04
CA GLU A 37 -1.33 18.16 16.81
C GLU A 37 -0.04 18.26 15.98
N GLY A 38 -0.11 18.21 14.64
CA GLY A 38 1.06 18.36 13.77
C GLY A 38 1.12 17.37 12.60
N ILE A 39 2.34 16.96 12.24
CA ILE A 39 2.59 16.04 11.11
C ILE A 39 2.83 14.64 11.64
N VAL A 40 1.97 13.70 11.25
CA VAL A 40 2.14 12.28 11.56
C VAL A 40 2.86 11.60 10.41
N LEU A 41 4.03 11.01 10.69
CA LEU A 41 4.79 10.22 9.73
C LEU A 41 4.55 8.73 9.99
N ARG A 42 4.17 7.99 8.95
CA ARG A 42 3.93 6.55 9.02
C ARG A 42 4.76 5.80 7.99
N PRO A 43 5.43 4.69 8.34
CA PRO A 43 6.08 3.83 7.36
C PRO A 43 5.09 3.41 6.25
N ALA A 44 5.55 3.45 5.01
CA ALA A 44 4.78 3.07 3.83
C ALA A 44 5.61 2.17 2.92
N VAL A 45 4.94 1.51 1.97
CA VAL A 45 5.58 0.71 0.93
C VAL A 45 5.06 1.16 -0.43
N VAL A 46 5.96 1.34 -1.39
CA VAL A 46 5.58 1.57 -2.79
C VAL A 46 5.36 0.22 -3.44
N VAL A 47 4.12 -0.06 -3.84
CA VAL A 47 3.78 -1.26 -4.60
C VAL A 47 3.63 -0.86 -6.06
N PRO A 48 4.33 -1.50 -7.02
CA PRO A 48 4.14 -1.23 -8.43
C PRO A 48 2.67 -1.39 -8.84
N ALA A 49 2.10 -0.35 -9.47
CA ALA A 49 0.72 -0.34 -9.93
C ALA A 49 0.43 -1.47 -10.95
N ASP A 50 1.47 -1.90 -11.69
CA ASP A 50 1.41 -2.96 -12.70
C ASP A 50 1.62 -4.38 -12.18
N SER A 51 1.72 -4.58 -10.86
CA SER A 51 1.83 -5.93 -10.31
C SER A 51 0.63 -6.77 -10.76
N GLN A 52 0.89 -7.97 -11.30
CA GLN A 52 -0.14 -8.90 -11.75
C GLN A 52 -1.19 -9.15 -10.64
N GLN A 53 -0.75 -9.19 -9.37
CA GLN A 53 -1.61 -9.25 -8.19
C GLN A 53 -2.60 -8.09 -8.09
N ARG A 54 -2.18 -6.85 -8.37
CA ARG A 54 -3.07 -5.68 -8.32
C ARG A 54 -4.08 -5.70 -9.46
N ARG A 55 -3.67 -6.13 -10.66
CA ARG A 55 -4.59 -6.34 -11.80
C ARG A 55 -5.63 -7.40 -11.48
N ALA A 56 -5.21 -8.51 -10.86
CA ALA A 56 -6.12 -9.56 -10.42
C ALA A 56 -7.11 -9.08 -9.35
N GLU A 57 -6.66 -8.29 -8.38
CA GLU A 57 -7.53 -7.69 -7.36
C GLU A 57 -8.60 -6.79 -7.98
N ILE A 58 -8.19 -5.92 -8.90
CA ILE A 58 -9.11 -5.02 -9.59
C ILE A 58 -10.14 -5.83 -10.37
N LEU A 59 -9.71 -6.78 -11.22
CA LEU A 59 -10.59 -7.63 -12.03
C LEU A 59 -11.66 -8.34 -11.19
N LEU A 60 -11.29 -8.90 -10.03
CA LEU A 60 -12.21 -9.61 -9.15
C LEU A 60 -13.15 -8.65 -8.41
N SER A 61 -12.65 -7.49 -7.97
CA SER A 61 -13.43 -6.51 -7.19
C SER A 61 -14.43 -5.69 -8.01
N THR A 62 -14.21 -5.54 -9.32
CA THR A 62 -15.10 -4.79 -10.22
C THR A 62 -16.21 -5.63 -10.85
N ALA A 63 -16.24 -6.95 -10.59
CA ALA A 63 -17.25 -7.83 -11.12
C ALA A 63 -18.64 -7.44 -10.57
N ALA A 64 -19.55 -7.07 -11.48
CA ALA A 64 -20.88 -6.58 -11.10
C ALA A 64 -21.85 -7.70 -10.69
N ASN A 65 -21.64 -8.92 -11.21
CA ASN A 65 -22.48 -10.09 -10.97
C ASN A 65 -21.64 -11.39 -11.01
N GLU A 66 -22.26 -12.52 -10.70
CA GLU A 66 -21.60 -13.83 -10.66
C GLU A 66 -21.01 -14.27 -12.01
N LYS A 67 -21.65 -13.91 -13.13
CA LYS A 67 -21.12 -14.24 -14.47
C LYS A 67 -19.85 -13.45 -14.77
N ASP A 68 -19.81 -12.18 -14.40
CA ASP A 68 -18.64 -11.33 -14.55
C ASP A 68 -17.51 -11.78 -13.62
N TYR A 69 -17.86 -12.20 -12.40
CA TYR A 69 -16.90 -12.73 -11.44
C TYR A 69 -16.28 -14.05 -11.93
N ALA A 70 -17.07 -14.97 -12.48
CA ALA A 70 -16.54 -16.21 -13.08
C ALA A 70 -15.62 -15.97 -14.27
N ARG A 71 -15.82 -14.89 -15.04
CA ARG A 71 -14.89 -14.46 -16.11
C ARG A 71 -13.61 -13.89 -15.53
N ALA A 72 -13.72 -13.03 -14.51
CA ALA A 72 -12.57 -12.48 -13.80
C ALA A 72 -11.70 -13.59 -13.19
N GLU A 73 -12.29 -14.60 -12.56
CA GLU A 73 -11.53 -15.74 -12.01
C GLU A 73 -10.74 -16.51 -13.08
N LYS A 74 -11.30 -16.69 -14.28
CA LYS A 74 -10.59 -17.36 -15.39
C LYS A 74 -9.39 -16.53 -15.86
N GLU A 75 -9.56 -15.22 -15.97
CA GLU A 75 -8.47 -14.32 -16.36
C GLU A 75 -7.38 -14.26 -15.27
N VAL A 76 -7.74 -14.21 -13.99
CA VAL A 76 -6.77 -14.25 -12.89
C VAL A 76 -6.00 -15.57 -12.87
N ARG A 77 -6.68 -16.71 -13.11
CA ARG A 77 -6.00 -18.02 -13.25
C ARG A 77 -5.06 -18.06 -14.46
N ARG A 78 -5.43 -17.42 -15.58
CA ARG A 78 -4.55 -17.29 -16.77
C ARG A 78 -3.30 -16.46 -16.49
N MET A 79 -3.37 -15.50 -15.58
CA MET A 79 -2.22 -14.73 -15.10
C MET A 79 -1.31 -15.53 -14.14
N GLY A 80 -1.61 -16.81 -13.88
CA GLY A 80 -0.85 -17.66 -12.95
C GLY A 80 -1.11 -17.33 -11.48
N ILE A 81 -2.16 -16.57 -11.19
CA ILE A 81 -2.52 -16.14 -9.84
C ILE A 81 -3.73 -16.96 -9.38
N ASP A 82 -3.68 -17.43 -8.15
CA ASP A 82 -4.82 -18.08 -7.49
C ASP A 82 -5.83 -17.01 -7.05
N PRO A 83 -7.05 -16.95 -7.63
CA PRO A 83 -8.06 -15.95 -7.26
C PRO A 83 -8.42 -15.99 -5.77
N ALA A 84 -8.31 -17.14 -5.10
CA ALA A 84 -8.61 -17.29 -3.68
C ALA A 84 -7.57 -16.61 -2.77
N LYS A 85 -6.35 -16.40 -3.27
CA LYS A 85 -5.26 -15.73 -2.54
C LYS A 85 -5.25 -14.22 -2.75
N VAL A 86 -6.05 -13.70 -3.67
CA VAL A 86 -6.17 -12.27 -3.95
C VAL A 86 -7.19 -11.65 -3.00
N ARG A 87 -6.82 -10.60 -2.27
CA ARG A 87 -7.77 -9.84 -1.43
C ARG A 87 -8.76 -9.11 -2.33
N HIS A 88 -10.02 -9.48 -2.34
CA HIS A 88 -11.07 -8.80 -3.11
C HIS A 88 -12.45 -8.98 -2.45
N ARG A 89 -13.43 -8.15 -2.85
CA ARG A 89 -14.82 -8.26 -2.43
C ARG A 89 -15.61 -9.03 -3.49
N LYS A 90 -16.33 -10.09 -3.10
CA LYS A 90 -17.25 -10.79 -4.00
C LYS A 90 -18.50 -9.94 -4.26
N PRO A 91 -19.07 -9.99 -5.47
CA PRO A 91 -20.38 -9.38 -5.72
C PRO A 91 -21.43 -9.98 -4.77
N LYS A 92 -22.37 -9.14 -4.34
CA LYS A 92 -23.57 -9.64 -3.65
C LYS A 92 -24.46 -10.29 -4.71
N SER A 93 -24.86 -11.54 -4.49
CA SER A 93 -25.84 -12.25 -5.33
C SER A 93 -27.16 -11.48 -5.43
#